data_AF-A0A0F8W9N2-F1
#
_entry.id   AF-A0A0F8W9N2-F1
#
_cell.length_a   1.000
_cell.length_b   1.000
_cell.length_c   1.000
_cell.angle_alpha   90.00
_cell.angle_beta   90.00
_cell.angle_gamma   90.00
#
_symmetry.space_group_name_H-M   'P 1'
#
loop_
_entity.id
_entity.type
_entity.pdbx_description
1 polymer ?
#
loop_
_entity_poly.entity_id
_entity_poly.type
_entity_poly.pdbx_seq_one_letter_code
_entity_poly.pdbx_strand_id
1 'polypeptide(L)'
;MARFNAEQKYEAIAMFTKGATLKEVCDETGLADYSARELKLKADQYTLDIPPYKTYVWDIETTDFKSDIGTLMVSSFLDLDSGIPNSRTIHDFEGTLLDQEMQLAAWTADMLVGADALIGHNIKAFDRNFLSGVLARSHMPQAPKRTYIDTMLISQYGVKGRIGNSMANLADIYGLPVPKDKPSKNDWRLYIGGDPGAVERITTRCETDVLVNALLWHELKEYWYQWRGER
;
A
#
# COMPACT_ATOMS: atom_id res chain seq x y z
N MET A 1 -14.46 46.28 5.73
CA MET A 1 -14.32 44.82 5.88
C MET A 1 -12.89 44.46 5.50
N ALA A 2 -12.13 43.85 6.40
CA ALA A 2 -10.78 43.37 6.08
C ALA A 2 -10.89 42.32 4.96
N ARG A 3 -10.20 42.55 3.84
CA ARG A 3 -10.15 41.59 2.73
C ARG A 3 -9.03 40.61 3.01
N PHE A 4 -9.39 39.40 3.46
CA PHE A 4 -8.44 38.29 3.62
C PHE A 4 -8.04 37.71 2.26
N ASN A 5 -6.82 37.22 2.18
CA ASN A 5 -6.30 36.63 0.95
C ASN A 5 -6.91 35.22 0.71
N ALA A 6 -6.69 34.66 -0.48
CA ALA A 6 -7.25 33.35 -0.83
C ALA A 6 -6.68 32.22 0.02
N GLU A 7 -5.39 32.30 0.36
CA GLU A 7 -4.65 31.31 1.15
C GLU A 7 -5.25 31.11 2.55
N GLN A 8 -5.49 32.20 3.27
CA GLN A 8 -6.17 32.18 4.58
C GLN A 8 -7.55 31.54 4.53
N LYS A 9 -8.28 31.70 3.42
CA LYS A 9 -9.61 31.09 3.25
C LYS A 9 -9.51 29.59 2.98
N TYR A 10 -8.55 29.16 2.17
CA TYR A 10 -8.35 27.74 1.87
C TYR A 10 -7.88 26.98 3.11
N GLU A 11 -6.94 27.55 3.86
CA GLU A 11 -6.42 26.98 5.10
C GLU A 11 -7.55 26.83 6.14
N ALA A 12 -8.36 27.87 6.34
CA ALA A 12 -9.52 27.82 7.24
C ALA A 12 -10.54 26.74 6.86
N ILE A 13 -10.87 26.59 5.57
CA ILE A 13 -11.79 25.55 5.11
C ILE A 13 -11.17 24.16 5.36
N ALA A 14 -9.89 23.96 5.07
CA ALA A 14 -9.20 22.70 5.30
C ALA A 14 -9.09 22.33 6.78
N MET A 15 -8.96 23.32 7.67
CA MET A 15 -9.02 23.10 9.12
C MET A 15 -10.43 22.67 9.56
N PHE A 16 -11.48 23.33 9.07
CA PHE A 16 -12.86 22.95 9.39
C PHE A 16 -13.23 21.55 8.89
N THR A 17 -12.82 21.16 7.68
CA THR A 17 -13.07 19.80 7.15
C THR A 17 -12.34 18.70 7.93
N LYS A 18 -11.27 19.05 8.64
CA LYS A 18 -10.54 18.17 9.58
C LYS A 18 -11.09 18.22 11.01
N GLY A 19 -12.20 18.91 11.24
CA GLY A 19 -12.87 18.97 12.53
C GLY A 19 -12.40 20.08 13.48
N ALA A 20 -11.59 21.04 13.01
CA ALA A 20 -11.13 22.15 13.85
C ALA A 20 -12.31 23.01 14.35
N THR A 21 -12.17 23.51 15.58
CA THR A 21 -13.10 24.45 16.17
C THR A 21 -12.91 25.84 15.58
N LEU A 22 -13.94 26.67 15.75
CA LEU A 22 -13.93 28.02 15.21
C LEU A 22 -12.83 28.90 15.82
N LYS A 23 -12.52 28.66 17.10
CA LYS A 23 -11.44 29.34 17.82
C LYS A 23 -10.08 28.96 17.24
N GLU A 24 -9.80 27.67 17.05
CA GLU A 24 -8.54 27.19 16.48
C GLU A 24 -8.29 27.78 15.08
N VAL A 25 -9.34 27.85 14.25
CA VAL A 25 -9.21 28.48 12.92
C VAL A 25 -8.92 29.98 13.01
N CYS A 26 -9.59 30.71 13.91
CA CYS A 26 -9.32 32.16 14.06
C CYS A 26 -7.91 32.42 14.59
N ASP A 27 -7.47 31.62 15.56
CA ASP A 27 -6.16 31.75 16.20
C ASP A 27 -5.03 31.45 15.18
N GLU A 28 -5.20 30.43 14.33
CA GLU A 28 -4.17 30.00 13.37
C GLU A 28 -4.13 30.88 12.10
N THR A 29 -5.30 31.22 11.54
CA THR A 29 -5.38 31.91 10.24
C THR A 29 -5.44 33.44 10.36
N GLY A 30 -5.66 33.96 11.57
CA GLY A 30 -5.92 35.37 11.85
C GLY A 30 -7.26 35.87 11.31
N LEU A 31 -8.18 34.97 10.93
CA LEU A 31 -9.51 35.32 10.47
C LEU A 31 -10.36 35.87 11.61
N ALA A 32 -11.20 36.86 11.29
CA ALA A 32 -12.23 37.31 12.21
C ALA A 32 -13.31 36.22 12.40
N ASP A 33 -13.82 36.08 13.63
CA ASP A 33 -14.86 35.11 14.03
C ASP A 33 -16.03 35.04 13.03
N TYR A 34 -16.53 36.19 12.58
CA TYR A 34 -17.61 36.26 11.59
C TYR A 34 -17.23 35.61 10.24
N SER A 35 -16.02 35.87 9.73
CA SER A 35 -15.54 35.31 8.47
C SER A 35 -15.23 33.82 8.61
N ALA A 36 -14.71 33.38 9.76
CA ALA A 36 -14.52 31.96 10.06
C ALA A 36 -15.86 31.21 10.13
N ARG A 37 -16.93 31.82 10.66
CA ARG A 37 -18.30 31.25 10.65
C ARG A 37 -18.88 31.09 9.24
N GLU A 38 -18.73 32.09 8.38
CA GLU A 38 -19.16 31.97 6.98
C GLU A 38 -18.39 30.88 6.23
N LEU A 39 -17.09 30.73 6.51
CA LEU A 39 -16.25 29.68 5.93
C LEU A 39 -16.57 28.29 6.50
N LYS A 40 -16.92 28.19 7.79
CA LYS A 40 -17.40 26.96 8.41
C LYS A 40 -18.71 26.50 7.77
N LEU A 41 -19.69 27.39 7.62
CA LEU A 41 -20.95 27.09 6.93
C LEU A 41 -20.72 26.60 5.50
N LYS A 42 -19.73 27.16 4.79
CA LYS A 42 -19.34 26.70 3.46
C LYS A 42 -18.65 25.33 3.53
N ALA A 43 -17.70 25.13 4.45
CA ALA A 43 -17.03 23.84 4.65
C ALA A 43 -18.06 22.73 4.95
N ASP A 44 -19.01 23.01 5.84
CA ASP A 44 -20.11 22.10 6.22
C ASP A 44 -21.10 21.86 5.07
N GLN A 45 -21.25 22.79 4.11
CA GLN A 45 -22.05 22.61 2.90
C GLN A 45 -21.32 21.79 1.82
N TYR A 46 -19.99 21.73 1.86
CA TYR A 46 -19.16 21.02 0.89
C TYR A 46 -18.52 19.74 1.45
N THR A 47 -18.88 19.31 2.66
CA THR A 47 -18.57 17.96 3.14
C THR A 47 -19.35 16.95 2.30
N LEU A 48 -18.75 16.56 1.17
CA LEU A 48 -19.09 15.32 0.51
C LEU A 48 -18.72 14.20 1.48
N ASP A 49 -19.67 13.29 1.76
CA ASP A 49 -19.42 12.06 2.51
C ASP A 49 -18.60 11.11 1.63
N ILE A 50 -17.34 11.49 1.39
CA ILE A 50 -16.37 10.68 0.67
C ILE A 50 -15.68 9.85 1.75
N PRO A 51 -15.91 8.53 1.79
CA PRO A 51 -15.19 7.68 2.71
C PRO A 51 -13.67 7.85 2.49
N PRO A 52 -12.85 7.78 3.54
CA PRO A 52 -11.40 7.88 3.42
C PRO A 52 -10.89 6.87 2.39
N TYR A 53 -10.06 7.34 1.46
CA TYR A 53 -9.50 6.52 0.39
C TYR A 53 -8.47 5.55 0.96
N LYS A 54 -8.80 4.25 1.00
CA LYS A 54 -7.97 3.24 1.66
C LYS A 54 -6.88 2.74 0.73
N THR A 55 -5.63 2.96 1.13
CA THR A 55 -4.46 2.56 0.36
C THR A 55 -3.61 1.59 1.15
N TYR A 56 -3.47 0.37 0.64
CA TYR A 56 -2.60 -0.63 1.24
C TYR A 56 -1.35 -0.84 0.38
N VAL A 57 -0.23 -1.10 1.03
CA VAL A 57 0.94 -1.72 0.39
C VAL A 57 0.79 -3.23 0.52
N TRP A 58 1.06 -3.97 -0.55
CA TRP A 58 0.87 -5.41 -0.60
C TRP A 58 2.06 -6.08 -1.28
N ASP A 59 2.49 -7.20 -0.68
CA ASP A 59 3.53 -8.10 -1.18
C ASP A 59 3.15 -9.55 -0.83
N ILE A 60 3.60 -10.52 -1.63
CA ILE A 60 3.44 -11.95 -1.36
C ILE A 60 4.76 -12.70 -1.45
N GLU A 61 4.83 -13.84 -0.77
CA GLU A 61 5.92 -14.79 -0.91
C GLU A 61 5.41 -16.15 -1.36
N THR A 62 6.14 -16.75 -2.29
CA THR A 62 5.75 -17.99 -2.96
C THR A 62 6.91 -18.97 -3.07
N THR A 63 6.63 -20.26 -3.22
CA THR A 63 7.68 -21.29 -3.38
C THR A 63 8.29 -21.34 -4.78
N ASP A 64 7.60 -20.79 -5.78
CA ASP A 64 8.06 -20.62 -7.16
C ASP A 64 7.43 -19.34 -7.75
N PHE A 65 7.98 -18.81 -8.84
CA PHE A 65 7.44 -17.63 -9.52
C PHE A 65 6.22 -17.92 -10.40
N LYS A 66 5.84 -19.19 -10.59
CA LYS A 66 4.68 -19.56 -11.40
C LYS A 66 3.55 -20.11 -10.55
N SER A 67 2.35 -19.57 -10.73
CA SER A 67 1.16 -19.92 -9.96
C SER A 67 0.45 -21.19 -10.42
N ASP A 68 1.01 -21.96 -11.34
CA ASP A 68 0.52 -23.30 -11.68
C ASP A 68 1.21 -24.37 -10.82
N ILE A 69 2.47 -24.13 -10.44
CA ILE A 69 3.29 -25.07 -9.66
C ILE A 69 3.69 -24.56 -8.27
N GLY A 70 3.85 -23.24 -8.10
CA GLY A 70 4.26 -22.63 -6.85
C GLY A 70 3.10 -22.50 -5.87
N THR A 71 3.43 -22.40 -4.60
CA THR A 71 2.49 -22.23 -3.48
C THR A 71 2.60 -20.82 -2.92
N LEU A 72 1.47 -20.14 -2.69
CA LEU A 72 1.37 -18.91 -1.91
C LEU A 72 1.57 -19.27 -0.44
N MET A 73 2.65 -18.77 0.17
CA MET A 73 3.01 -19.11 1.55
C MET A 73 2.77 -17.98 2.53
N VAL A 74 2.97 -16.73 2.07
CA VAL A 74 2.82 -15.52 2.87
C VAL A 74 2.15 -14.44 2.04
N SER A 75 1.30 -13.65 2.68
CA SER A 75 0.72 -12.44 2.11
C SER A 75 0.74 -11.36 3.19
N SER A 76 1.35 -10.21 2.88
CA SER A 76 1.55 -9.12 3.82
C SER A 76 0.92 -7.84 3.30
N PHE A 77 0.15 -7.17 4.16
CA PHE A 77 -0.45 -5.87 3.87
C PHE A 77 0.04 -4.82 4.86
N LEU A 78 0.35 -3.63 4.40
CA LEU A 78 0.57 -2.46 5.24
C LEU A 78 -0.49 -1.42 4.93
N ASP A 79 -1.32 -1.08 5.90
CA ASP A 79 -2.18 0.10 5.80
C ASP A 79 -1.31 1.36 6.00
N LEU A 80 -1.26 2.23 4.99
CA LEU A 80 -0.44 3.45 5.03
C LEU A 80 -0.85 4.39 6.17
N ASP A 81 -2.09 4.36 6.63
CA ASP A 81 -2.56 5.20 7.74
C ASP A 81 -2.10 4.65 9.10
N SER A 82 -2.06 3.32 9.26
CA SER A 82 -1.64 2.68 10.51
C SER A 82 -0.13 2.48 10.62
N GLY A 83 0.56 2.27 9.50
CA GLY A 83 1.99 1.97 9.44
C GLY A 83 2.39 0.60 10.01
N ILE A 84 1.44 -0.31 10.28
CA ILE A 84 1.71 -1.63 10.87
C ILE A 84 1.42 -2.73 9.83
N PRO A 85 2.39 -3.62 9.54
CA PRO A 85 2.14 -4.78 8.69
C PRO A 85 1.13 -5.74 9.32
N ASN A 86 0.25 -6.29 8.49
CA ASN A 86 -0.70 -7.35 8.80
C ASN A 86 -0.43 -8.49 7.82
N SER A 87 0.24 -9.52 8.32
CA SER A 87 0.68 -10.68 7.55
C SER A 87 -0.08 -11.92 7.95
N ARG A 88 -0.34 -12.80 6.98
CA ARG A 88 -0.74 -14.18 7.22
C ARG A 88 0.14 -15.13 6.42
N THR A 89 0.27 -16.33 6.95
CA THR A 89 1.01 -17.44 6.37
C THR A 89 0.09 -18.63 6.15
N ILE A 90 0.54 -19.63 5.40
CA ILE A 90 -0.18 -20.91 5.29
C ILE A 90 -0.39 -21.62 6.63
N HIS A 91 0.49 -21.38 7.62
CA HIS A 91 0.42 -22.02 8.93
C HIS A 91 -0.62 -21.39 9.86
N ASP A 92 -1.19 -20.25 9.50
CA ASP A 92 -2.35 -19.67 10.20
C ASP A 92 -3.66 -20.44 9.95
N PHE A 93 -3.65 -21.39 9.02
CA PHE A 93 -4.83 -22.10 8.56
C PHE A 93 -4.71 -23.61 8.78
N GLU A 94 -5.86 -24.27 8.90
CA GLU A 94 -5.94 -25.71 9.14
C GLU A 94 -6.10 -26.50 7.83
N GLY A 95 -5.72 -27.78 7.86
CA GLY A 95 -5.93 -28.72 6.75
C GLY A 95 -4.65 -29.10 6.02
N THR A 96 -4.80 -29.59 4.79
CA THR A 96 -3.67 -29.89 3.92
C THR A 96 -3.01 -28.60 3.41
N LEU A 97 -1.80 -28.70 2.84
CA LEU A 97 -1.13 -27.54 2.23
C LEU A 97 -2.01 -26.83 1.19
N LEU A 98 -2.81 -27.59 0.43
CA LEU A 98 -3.77 -27.03 -0.53
C LEU A 98 -4.89 -26.27 0.18
N ASP A 99 -5.47 -26.83 1.25
CA ASP A 99 -6.51 -26.16 2.03
C ASP A 99 -5.99 -24.87 2.66
N GLN A 100 -4.76 -24.91 3.18
CA GLN A 100 -4.09 -23.77 3.80
C GLN A 100 -3.83 -22.65 2.78
N GLU A 101 -3.30 -23.00 1.60
CA GLU A 101 -3.11 -22.04 0.51
C GLU A 101 -4.44 -21.41 0.08
N MET A 102 -5.50 -22.22 -0.07
CA MET A 102 -6.83 -21.72 -0.46
C MET A 102 -7.38 -20.72 0.56
N GLN A 103 -7.21 -20.99 1.85
CA GLN A 103 -7.64 -20.10 2.91
C GLN A 103 -6.80 -18.81 2.96
N LEU A 104 -5.49 -18.90 2.76
CA LEU A 104 -4.61 -17.72 2.64
C LEU A 104 -4.96 -16.87 1.41
N ALA A 105 -5.28 -17.51 0.27
CA ALA A 105 -5.72 -16.83 -0.93
C ALA A 105 -7.08 -16.15 -0.75
N ALA A 106 -8.02 -16.79 -0.04
CA ALA A 106 -9.31 -16.19 0.33
C ALA A 106 -9.10 -14.95 1.20
N TRP A 107 -8.33 -15.08 2.28
CA TRP A 107 -7.99 -13.97 3.17
C TRP A 107 -7.33 -12.81 2.42
N THR A 108 -6.39 -13.13 1.52
CA THR A 108 -5.73 -12.12 0.67
C THR A 108 -6.76 -11.41 -0.20
N ALA A 109 -7.66 -12.14 -0.87
CA ALA A 109 -8.72 -11.54 -1.70
C ALA A 109 -9.67 -10.64 -0.89
N ASP A 110 -10.00 -11.01 0.35
CA ASP A 110 -10.82 -10.19 1.25
C ASP A 110 -10.10 -8.89 1.66
N MET A 111 -8.79 -8.94 1.92
CA MET A 111 -7.98 -7.74 2.15
C MET A 111 -7.99 -6.81 0.92
N LEU A 112 -7.93 -7.37 -0.29
CA LEU A 112 -8.05 -6.62 -1.54
C LEU A 112 -9.42 -5.95 -1.68
N VAL A 113 -10.50 -6.57 -1.16
CA VAL A 113 -11.84 -5.94 -1.16
C VAL A 113 -11.85 -4.66 -0.34
N GLY A 114 -11.13 -4.63 0.78
CA GLY A 114 -11.07 -3.48 1.69
C GLY A 114 -10.24 -2.28 1.20
N ALA A 115 -9.42 -2.46 0.15
CA ALA A 115 -8.57 -1.40 -0.40
C ALA A 115 -9.21 -0.71 -1.61
N ASP A 116 -8.98 0.59 -1.78
CA ASP A 116 -9.28 1.32 -3.01
C ASP A 116 -8.09 1.32 -3.98
N ALA A 117 -6.88 1.41 -3.42
CA ALA A 117 -5.62 1.27 -4.13
C ALA A 117 -4.66 0.30 -3.42
N LEU A 118 -3.85 -0.38 -4.24
CA LEU A 118 -2.80 -1.29 -3.82
C LEU A 118 -1.48 -0.82 -4.38
N ILE A 119 -0.51 -0.60 -3.49
CA ILE A 119 0.85 -0.26 -3.83
C ILE A 119 1.70 -1.53 -3.71
N GLY A 120 2.54 -1.79 -4.70
CA GLY A 120 3.40 -2.96 -4.68
C GLY A 120 4.57 -2.77 -5.65
N HIS A 121 5.60 -3.58 -5.53
CA HIS A 121 6.75 -3.52 -6.43
C HIS A 121 6.68 -4.69 -7.41
N ASN A 122 6.46 -4.40 -8.71
CA ASN A 122 6.14 -5.42 -9.73
C ASN A 122 4.78 -6.13 -9.52
N ILE A 123 3.90 -5.54 -8.70
CA ILE A 123 2.59 -6.06 -8.30
C ILE A 123 1.67 -6.41 -9.46
N LYS A 124 1.79 -5.69 -10.58
CA LYS A 124 0.94 -5.93 -11.77
C LYS A 124 1.37 -7.15 -12.56
N ALA A 125 2.67 -7.46 -12.56
CA ALA A 125 3.22 -8.55 -13.34
C ALA A 125 3.32 -9.84 -12.52
N PHE A 126 3.51 -9.73 -11.21
CA PHE A 126 3.71 -10.88 -10.33
C PHE A 126 2.53 -11.10 -9.38
N ASP A 127 2.46 -10.38 -8.26
CA ASP A 127 1.59 -10.67 -7.10
C ASP A 127 0.12 -10.87 -7.50
N ARG A 128 -0.42 -9.90 -8.26
CA ARG A 128 -1.79 -9.96 -8.77
C ARG A 128 -2.03 -11.19 -9.63
N ASN A 129 -1.10 -11.49 -10.54
CA ASN A 129 -1.26 -12.60 -11.48
C ASN A 129 -1.10 -13.94 -10.75
N PHE A 130 -0.20 -14.00 -9.76
CA PHE A 130 0.01 -15.20 -8.96
C PHE A 130 -1.23 -15.53 -8.14
N LEU A 131 -1.78 -14.55 -7.42
CA LEU A 131 -3.04 -14.69 -6.68
C LEU A 131 -4.19 -15.10 -7.62
N SER A 132 -4.34 -14.45 -8.77
CA SER A 132 -5.34 -14.84 -9.77
C SER A 132 -5.19 -16.29 -10.23
N GLY A 133 -3.96 -16.76 -10.41
CA GLY A 133 -3.66 -18.14 -10.75
C GLY A 133 -4.04 -19.13 -9.65
N VAL A 134 -3.71 -18.82 -8.39
CA VAL A 134 -4.11 -19.62 -7.22
C VAL A 134 -5.63 -19.70 -7.12
N LEU A 135 -6.33 -18.57 -7.22
CA LEU A 135 -7.80 -18.55 -7.19
C LEU A 135 -8.41 -19.35 -8.36
N ALA A 136 -7.82 -19.26 -9.56
CA ALA A 136 -8.32 -19.98 -10.73
C ALA A 136 -8.16 -21.51 -10.58
N ARG A 137 -6.97 -21.98 -10.17
CA ARG A 137 -6.72 -23.43 -10.02
C ARG A 137 -7.49 -24.05 -8.86
N SER A 138 -7.85 -23.25 -7.86
CA SER A 138 -8.67 -23.68 -6.72
C SER A 138 -10.18 -23.45 -6.94
N HIS A 139 -10.60 -23.08 -8.15
CA HIS A 139 -12.01 -22.83 -8.49
C HIS A 139 -12.70 -21.77 -7.61
N MET A 140 -11.94 -20.80 -7.13
CA MET A 140 -12.42 -19.70 -6.28
C MET A 140 -12.79 -18.46 -7.11
N PRO A 141 -13.66 -17.58 -6.57
CA PRO A 141 -13.93 -16.29 -7.19
C PRO A 141 -12.64 -15.49 -7.41
N GLN A 142 -12.55 -14.80 -8.54
CA GLN A 142 -11.41 -13.93 -8.83
C GLN A 142 -11.40 -12.70 -7.90
N ALA A 143 -10.21 -12.28 -7.49
CA ALA A 143 -10.02 -11.08 -6.69
C ALA A 143 -10.59 -9.83 -7.39
N PRO A 144 -11.10 -8.84 -6.64
CA PRO A 144 -11.72 -7.67 -7.22
C PRO A 144 -10.72 -6.84 -8.02
N LYS A 145 -11.21 -6.12 -9.02
CA LYS A 145 -10.39 -5.11 -9.72
C LYS A 145 -10.13 -3.94 -8.77
N ARG A 146 -8.86 -3.54 -8.68
CA ARG A 146 -8.38 -2.43 -7.85
C ARG A 146 -7.42 -1.54 -8.64
N THR A 147 -7.19 -0.35 -8.12
CA THR A 147 -6.13 0.52 -8.65
C THR A 147 -4.79 0.01 -8.16
N TYR A 148 -3.98 -0.52 -9.07
CA TYR A 148 -2.63 -0.98 -8.77
C TYR A 148 -1.62 0.12 -9.08
N ILE A 149 -0.89 0.54 -8.06
CA ILE A 149 0.22 1.48 -8.12
C ILE A 149 1.51 0.65 -8.03
N ASP A 150 2.20 0.52 -9.16
CA ASP A 150 3.37 -0.35 -9.28
C ASP A 150 4.65 0.50 -9.22
N THR A 151 5.39 0.41 -8.12
CA THR A 151 6.59 1.22 -7.89
C THR A 151 7.72 0.88 -8.85
N MET A 152 7.78 -0.37 -9.35
CA MET A 152 8.76 -0.77 -10.37
C MET A 152 8.46 -0.08 -11.71
N LEU A 153 7.19 -0.01 -12.12
CA LEU A 153 6.82 0.70 -13.34
C LEU A 153 7.04 2.21 -13.21
N ILE A 154 6.79 2.78 -12.03
CA ILE A 154 7.06 4.20 -11.78
C ILE A 154 8.56 4.48 -11.87
N SER A 155 9.41 3.66 -11.24
CA SER A 155 10.86 3.85 -11.34
C SER A 155 11.35 3.68 -12.78
N GLN A 156 10.80 2.71 -13.52
CA GLN A 156 11.22 2.41 -14.88
C GLN A 156 10.83 3.48 -15.90
N TYR A 157 9.64 4.08 -15.76
CA TYR A 157 9.06 4.96 -16.79
C TYR A 157 8.82 6.39 -16.32
N GLY A 158 8.60 6.61 -15.02
CA GLY A 158 8.37 7.93 -14.44
C GLY A 158 9.67 8.65 -14.05
N VAL A 159 10.71 7.92 -13.65
CA VAL A 159 12.02 8.50 -13.34
C VAL A 159 12.83 8.63 -14.63
N LYS A 160 13.16 9.87 -15.02
CA LYS A 160 13.98 10.19 -16.20
C LYS A 160 15.45 9.87 -15.91
N GLY A 161 15.80 8.59 -15.83
CA GLY A 161 17.16 8.09 -15.61
C GLY A 161 17.23 6.57 -15.62
N ARG A 162 18.29 5.98 -16.19
CA ARG A 162 18.50 4.52 -16.16
C ARG A 162 19.03 4.09 -14.79
N ILE A 163 18.15 4.08 -13.80
CA ILE A 163 18.42 3.52 -12.47
C ILE A 163 18.03 2.05 -12.44
N GLY A 164 18.71 1.25 -11.61
CA GLY A 164 18.30 -0.13 -11.40
C GLY A 164 16.92 -0.17 -10.73
N ASN A 165 15.99 -0.95 -11.30
CA ASN A 165 14.60 -0.96 -10.85
C ASN A 165 14.31 -1.98 -9.75
N SER A 166 15.30 -2.71 -9.23
CA SER A 166 15.04 -3.61 -8.11
C SER A 166 14.76 -2.79 -6.85
N MET A 167 13.81 -3.24 -6.04
CA MET A 167 13.50 -2.60 -4.75
C MET A 167 14.75 -2.35 -3.89
N ALA A 168 15.71 -3.27 -3.88
CA ALA A 168 16.97 -3.13 -3.15
C ALA A 168 17.83 -1.97 -3.67
N ASN A 169 17.97 -1.84 -5.00
CA ASN A 169 18.75 -0.77 -5.61
C ASN A 169 18.05 0.58 -5.39
N LEU A 170 16.73 0.63 -5.52
CA LEU A 170 15.98 1.86 -5.28
C LEU A 170 16.10 2.29 -3.81
N ALA A 171 15.97 1.36 -2.86
CA ALA A 171 16.14 1.67 -1.44
C ALA A 171 17.52 2.25 -1.12
N ASP A 172 18.57 1.72 -1.74
CA ASP A 172 19.94 2.24 -1.62
C ASP A 172 20.10 3.63 -2.24
N ILE A 173 19.60 3.83 -3.48
CA ILE A 173 19.64 5.12 -4.19
C ILE A 173 18.95 6.24 -3.41
N TYR A 174 17.79 5.95 -2.82
CA TYR A 174 17.03 6.91 -2.03
C TYR A 174 17.46 6.97 -0.56
N GLY A 175 18.47 6.18 -0.15
CA GLY A 175 18.98 6.19 1.22
C GLY A 175 17.93 5.82 2.27
N LEU A 176 17.05 4.87 1.97
CA LEU A 176 15.95 4.50 2.86
C LEU A 176 16.48 3.90 4.17
N PRO A 177 15.85 4.23 5.32
CA PRO A 177 16.36 3.84 6.64
C PRO A 177 16.16 2.37 6.99
N VAL A 178 15.33 1.65 6.23
CA VAL A 178 15.04 0.23 6.46
C VAL A 178 15.91 -0.61 5.51
N PRO A 179 16.90 -1.36 6.02
CA PRO A 179 17.70 -2.22 5.17
C PRO A 179 16.83 -3.35 4.63
N LYS A 180 16.91 -3.61 3.32
CA LYS A 180 16.25 -4.78 2.74
C LYS A 180 16.84 -6.04 3.35
N ASP A 181 15.97 -6.85 3.92
CA ASP A 181 16.35 -8.11 4.51
C ASP A 181 16.76 -9.15 3.44
N LYS A 182 17.74 -10.01 3.78
CA LYS A 182 18.38 -10.96 2.84
C LYS A 182 18.46 -12.37 3.43
N PRO A 183 17.39 -13.17 3.32
CA PRO A 183 17.41 -14.58 3.71
C PRO A 183 18.48 -15.38 2.95
N SER A 184 19.09 -16.35 3.62
CA SER A 184 20.10 -17.22 3.03
C SER A 184 19.48 -18.24 2.06
N LYS A 185 20.32 -18.87 1.23
CA LYS A 185 19.86 -19.98 0.37
C LYS A 185 19.28 -21.16 1.16
N ASN A 186 19.73 -21.35 2.40
CA ASN A 186 19.21 -22.41 3.26
C ASN A 186 17.81 -22.07 3.76
N ASP A 187 17.57 -20.81 4.14
CA ASP A 187 16.24 -20.33 4.55
C ASP A 187 15.24 -20.54 3.42
N TRP A 188 15.61 -20.17 2.19
CA TRP A 188 14.78 -20.40 1.00
C TRP A 188 14.46 -21.88 0.76
N ARG A 189 15.43 -22.77 0.95
CA ARG A 189 15.23 -24.22 0.79
C ARG A 189 14.24 -24.76 1.83
N LEU A 190 14.41 -24.37 3.09
CA LEU A 190 13.53 -24.79 4.18
C LEU A 190 12.13 -24.21 4.01
N TYR A 191 12.03 -22.95 3.59
CA TYR A 191 10.77 -22.28 3.26
C TYR A 191 10.01 -22.99 2.14
N ILE A 192 10.68 -23.38 1.05
CA ILE A 192 10.06 -24.20 -0.02
C ILE A 192 9.56 -25.54 0.53
N GLY A 193 10.24 -26.09 1.53
CA GLY A 193 9.81 -27.31 2.24
C GLY A 193 8.66 -27.10 3.23
N GLY A 194 8.20 -25.86 3.46
CA GLY A 194 7.18 -25.53 4.45
C GLY A 194 7.65 -25.64 5.89
N ASP A 195 8.95 -25.49 6.16
CA ASP A 195 9.47 -25.45 7.53
C ASP A 195 8.93 -24.21 8.27
N PRO A 196 8.27 -24.35 9.44
CA PRO A 196 7.63 -23.23 10.12
C PRO A 196 8.60 -22.10 10.50
N GLY A 197 9.84 -22.44 10.90
CA GLY A 197 10.83 -21.43 11.27
C GLY A 197 11.32 -20.64 10.06
N ALA A 198 11.48 -21.31 8.92
CA ALA A 198 11.81 -20.64 7.67
C ALA A 198 10.64 -19.82 7.11
N VAL A 199 9.39 -20.29 7.25
CA VAL A 199 8.20 -19.50 6.89
C VAL A 199 8.13 -18.24 7.71
N GLU A 200 8.28 -18.30 9.03
CA GLU A 200 8.31 -17.12 9.90
C GLU A 200 9.43 -16.14 9.51
N ARG A 201 10.61 -16.67 9.21
CA ARG A 201 11.75 -15.86 8.74
C ARG A 201 11.45 -15.12 7.45
N ILE A 202 10.79 -15.77 6.49
CA ILE A 202 10.38 -15.17 5.22
C ILE A 202 9.19 -14.21 5.41
N THR A 203 8.31 -14.45 6.38
CA THR A 203 7.26 -13.50 6.78
C THR A 203 7.85 -12.16 7.22
N THR A 204 8.86 -12.17 8.10
CA THR A 204 9.56 -10.94 8.49
C THR A 204 10.19 -10.21 7.29
N ARG A 205 10.67 -10.96 6.30
CA ARG A 205 11.21 -10.38 5.05
C ARG A 205 10.10 -9.72 4.22
N CYS A 206 8.94 -10.36 4.07
CA CYS A 206 7.78 -9.81 3.37
C CYS A 206 7.24 -8.54 4.06
N GLU A 207 7.20 -8.54 5.40
CA GLU A 207 6.85 -7.36 6.20
C GLU A 207 7.84 -6.20 5.99
N THR A 208 9.12 -6.52 5.89
CA THR A 208 10.15 -5.53 5.55
C THR A 208 9.95 -4.99 4.14
N ASP A 209 9.56 -5.84 3.18
CA ASP A 209 9.32 -5.44 1.80
C ASP A 209 8.11 -4.50 1.66
N VAL A 210 7.00 -4.74 2.37
CA VAL A 210 5.87 -3.77 2.38
C VAL A 210 6.24 -2.44 3.05
N LEU A 211 7.07 -2.45 4.09
CA LEU A 211 7.58 -1.23 4.73
C LEU A 211 8.50 -0.43 3.80
N VAL A 212 9.48 -1.10 3.18
CA VAL A 212 10.39 -0.48 2.21
C VAL A 212 9.60 0.06 1.02
N ASN A 213 8.58 -0.66 0.56
CA ASN A 213 7.79 -0.23 -0.58
C ASN A 213 6.84 0.93 -0.25
N ALA A 214 6.38 1.06 1.00
CA ALA A 214 5.69 2.26 1.49
C ALA A 214 6.60 3.50 1.44
N LEU A 215 7.84 3.35 1.89
CA LEU A 215 8.86 4.41 1.84
C LEU A 215 9.23 4.75 0.39
N LEU A 216 9.40 3.75 -0.48
CA LEU A 216 9.61 3.97 -1.91
C LEU A 216 8.44 4.73 -2.55
N TRP A 217 7.21 4.40 -2.18
CA TRP A 217 6.05 5.16 -2.67
C TRP A 217 6.10 6.63 -2.25
N HIS A 218 6.52 6.92 -1.02
CA HIS A 218 6.70 8.30 -0.56
C HIS A 218 7.63 9.10 -1.47
N GLU A 219 8.75 8.49 -1.91
CA GLU A 219 9.71 9.09 -2.83
C GLU A 219 9.20 9.15 -4.27
N LEU A 220 8.48 8.12 -4.71
CA LEU A 220 8.12 7.93 -6.12
C LEU A 220 6.79 8.58 -6.54
N LYS A 221 5.92 8.95 -5.59
CA LYS A 221 4.56 9.46 -5.89
C LYS A 221 4.55 10.69 -6.80
N GLU A 222 5.51 11.61 -6.65
CA GLU A 222 5.60 12.81 -7.49
C GLU A 222 5.88 12.46 -8.96
N TYR A 223 6.74 11.47 -9.21
CA TYR A 223 7.00 10.96 -10.56
C TYR A 223 5.77 10.27 -11.14
N TRP A 224 4.97 9.59 -10.32
CA TRP A 224 3.71 9.00 -10.75
C TRP A 224 2.70 10.07 -11.17
N TYR A 225 2.55 11.14 -10.38
CA TYR A 225 1.65 12.26 -10.71
C TYR A 225 2.09 12.96 -12.00
N GLN A 226 3.38 13.23 -12.18
CA GLN A 226 3.90 13.83 -13.41
C GLN A 226 3.70 12.90 -14.62
N TRP A 227 4.07 11.64 -14.49
CA TRP A 227 3.95 10.65 -15.56
C TRP A 227 2.50 10.42 -16.00
N ARG A 228 1.55 10.44 -15.06
CA ARG A 228 0.11 10.26 -15.36
C ARG A 228 -0.61 11.56 -15.71
N GLY A 229 -0.11 12.69 -15.25
CA GLY A 229 -0.67 14.03 -15.47
C GLY A 229 -0.27 14.65 -16.81
N GLU A 230 0.81 14.20 -17.46
CA GLU A 230 1.21 14.63 -18.82
C GLU A 230 0.33 13.99 -19.94
N ARG A 231 -0.96 13.72 -19.68
CA ARG A 231 -1.91 13.20 -20.69
C ARG A 231 -2.82 14.27 -21.26
#